data_AF-A0A086K8S1-F1
#
_entry.id   AF-A0A086K8S1-F1
#
_cell.length_a   1.000
_cell.length_b   1.000
_cell.length_c   1.000
_cell.angle_alpha   90.00
_cell.angle_beta   90.00
_cell.angle_gamma   90.00
#
_symmetry.space_group_name_H-M   'P 1'
#
loop_
_entity.id
_entity.type
_entity.pdbx_description
1 polymer ?
#
loop_
_entity_poly.entity_id
_entity_poly.type
_entity_poly.pdbx_seq_one_letter_code
_entity_poly.pdbx_strand_id
1 'polypeptide(L)'
;VHRLYAERSYHSLLEKALEKDLDEIREQRDEELKRGSPHSGKDADLLDSQLREEILLARERLALWHTYRREVSIPSMKSRLPNPASVWEIAEFGLQNEAFATQALYEVWEQLKKQTQLNVLIAVDEWNECFPVSEYVSMRYEGTRFNGHIPAFHLSTPRLLSRFDDAQQFQR
;
A
#
# COMPACT_ATOMS: atom_id res chain seq x y z
N VAL A 1 -1.24 9.67 -11.20
CA VAL A 1 0.09 9.57 -11.84
C VAL A 1 1.06 8.70 -11.04
N HIS A 2 1.31 8.97 -9.74
CA HIS A 2 2.21 8.15 -8.90
C HIS A 2 1.84 6.66 -8.77
N ARG A 3 0.54 6.31 -8.76
CA ARG A 3 0.09 4.91 -8.65
C ARG A 3 0.48 4.05 -9.86
N LEU A 4 0.33 4.59 -11.07
CA LEU A 4 0.70 3.92 -12.33
C LEU A 4 2.22 3.82 -12.50
N TYR A 5 2.97 4.80 -11.99
CA TYR A 5 4.43 4.80 -12.02
C TYR A 5 5.04 3.80 -11.02
N ALA A 6 4.51 3.75 -9.81
CA ALA A 6 4.88 2.74 -8.82
C ALA A 6 4.52 1.32 -9.30
N GLU A 7 3.38 1.18 -9.99
CA GLU A 7 2.92 -0.06 -10.62
C GLU A 7 3.86 -0.54 -11.73
N ARG A 8 4.26 0.34 -12.67
CA ARG A 8 5.25 -0.02 -13.72
C ARG A 8 6.62 -0.33 -13.16
N SER A 9 7.07 0.42 -12.15
CA SER A 9 8.38 0.22 -11.52
C SER A 9 8.47 -1.13 -10.82
N TYR A 10 7.49 -1.46 -9.98
CA TYR A 10 7.45 -2.75 -9.28
C TYR A 10 7.24 -3.93 -10.23
N HIS A 11 6.38 -3.79 -11.25
CA HIS A 11 6.16 -4.84 -12.25
C HIS A 11 7.44 -5.14 -13.02
N SER A 12 8.14 -4.10 -13.48
CA SER A 12 9.41 -4.26 -14.18
C SER A 12 10.49 -4.88 -13.29
N LEU A 13 10.54 -4.53 -12.00
CA LEU A 13 11.50 -5.11 -11.06
C LEU A 13 11.20 -6.59 -10.76
N LEU A 14 9.93 -6.97 -10.63
CA LEU A 14 9.51 -8.34 -10.37
C LEU A 14 9.65 -9.25 -11.60
N GLU A 15 9.31 -8.74 -12.79
CA GLU A 15 9.56 -9.47 -14.04
C GLU A 15 11.06 -9.68 -14.28
N LYS A 16 11.88 -8.64 -14.05
CA LYS A 16 13.34 -8.76 -14.15
C LYS A 16 13.93 -9.72 -13.13
N ALA A 17 13.38 -9.77 -11.91
CA ALA A 17 13.81 -10.75 -10.90
C ALA A 17 13.48 -12.18 -11.36
N LEU A 18 12.26 -12.42 -11.83
CA LEU A 18 11.85 -13.73 -12.35
C LEU A 18 12.63 -14.15 -13.60
N GLU A 19 12.94 -13.20 -14.49
CA GLU A 19 13.73 -13.45 -15.70
C GLU A 19 15.18 -13.78 -15.36
N LYS A 20 15.78 -13.06 -14.39
CA LYS A 20 17.12 -13.35 -13.88
C LYS A 20 17.19 -14.73 -13.23
N ASP A 21 16.20 -15.10 -12.41
CA ASP A 21 16.13 -16.43 -11.78
C ASP A 21 16.00 -17.53 -12.85
N LEU A 22 15.24 -17.30 -13.93
CA LEU A 22 15.13 -18.24 -15.05
C LEU A 22 16.42 -18.39 -15.86
N ASP A 23 17.17 -17.31 -16.04
CA ASP A 23 18.45 -17.34 -16.75
C ASP A 23 19.55 -17.99 -15.90
N GLU A 24 19.57 -17.76 -14.58
CA GLU A 24 20.47 -18.46 -13.66
C GLU A 24 20.25 -19.98 -13.68
N ILE A 25 19.00 -20.45 -13.78
CA ILE A 25 18.67 -21.88 -13.91
C ILE A 25 19.17 -22.45 -15.25
N ARG A 26 19.04 -21.69 -16.34
CA ARG A 26 19.54 -22.11 -17.67
C ARG A 26 21.06 -22.23 -17.68
N GLU A 27 21.74 -21.27 -17.06
CA GLU A 27 23.19 -21.28 -16.93
C GLU A 27 23.68 -22.44 -16.08
N GLN A 28 23.03 -22.72 -14.94
CA GLN A 28 23.35 -23.88 -14.09
C GLN A 28 23.19 -25.20 -14.85
N ARG A 29 22.10 -25.37 -15.61
CA ARG A 29 21.88 -26.56 -16.45
C ARG A 29 22.96 -26.72 -17.53
N ASP A 30 23.32 -25.63 -18.20
CA ASP A 30 24.30 -25.66 -19.27
C ASP A 30 25.74 -25.86 -18.74
N GLU A 31 26.03 -25.45 -17.50
CA GLU A 31 27.27 -25.75 -16.78
C GLU A 31 27.34 -27.20 -16.30
N GLU A 32 26.24 -27.77 -15.80
CA GLU A 32 26.16 -29.18 -15.38
C GLU A 32 26.30 -30.14 -16.57
N LEU A 33 25.69 -29.82 -17.71
CA LEU A 33 25.86 -30.54 -18.97
C LEU A 33 27.31 -30.52 -19.47
N LYS A 34 28.05 -29.43 -19.22
CA LYS A 34 29.47 -29.31 -19.59
C LYS A 34 30.42 -30.01 -18.63
N ARG A 35 30.04 -30.18 -17.35
CA ARG A 35 30.91 -30.78 -16.31
C ARG A 35 30.86 -32.31 -16.25
N GLY A 36 29.92 -32.96 -16.93
CA GLY A 36 29.92 -34.43 -17.08
C GLY A 36 29.92 -35.20 -15.76
N SER A 37 29.22 -34.70 -14.73
CA SER A 37 29.16 -35.37 -13.41
C SER A 37 27.91 -36.26 -13.32
N PRO A 38 28.04 -37.56 -12.98
CA PRO A 38 26.91 -38.46 -12.81
C PRO A 38 26.37 -38.31 -11.38
N HIS A 39 25.70 -37.20 -11.07
CA HIS A 39 24.76 -37.23 -9.95
C HIS A 39 23.48 -37.90 -10.45
N SER A 40 22.97 -38.84 -9.66
CA SER A 40 21.75 -39.61 -9.94
C SER A 40 20.68 -38.68 -10.49
N GLY A 41 20.37 -38.80 -11.79
CA GLY A 41 19.47 -37.88 -12.49
C GLY A 41 18.09 -37.70 -11.82
N LYS A 42 17.72 -38.59 -10.90
CA LYS A 42 16.50 -38.49 -10.09
C LYS A 42 16.52 -37.35 -9.06
N ASP A 43 17.65 -37.06 -8.40
CA ASP A 43 17.67 -36.08 -7.30
C ASP A 43 17.79 -34.64 -7.84
N ALA A 44 18.51 -34.46 -8.94
CA ALA A 44 18.57 -33.18 -9.67
C ALA A 44 17.22 -32.86 -10.36
N ASP A 45 16.57 -33.86 -10.98
CA ASP A 45 15.22 -33.69 -11.53
C ASP A 45 14.19 -33.35 -10.45
N LEU A 46 14.35 -33.88 -9.23
CA LEU A 46 13.46 -33.57 -8.10
C LEU A 46 13.62 -32.11 -7.64
N LEU A 47 14.84 -31.62 -7.50
CA LEU A 47 15.11 -30.21 -7.14
C LEU A 47 14.63 -29.24 -8.23
N ASP A 48 14.86 -29.55 -9.51
CA ASP A 48 14.35 -28.74 -10.63
C ASP A 48 12.81 -28.80 -10.70
N SER A 49 12.20 -29.93 -10.38
CA SER A 49 10.74 -30.05 -10.30
C SER A 49 10.15 -29.18 -9.18
N GLN A 50 10.78 -29.16 -8.00
CA GLN A 50 10.35 -28.36 -6.86
C GLN A 50 10.48 -26.86 -7.15
N LEU A 51 11.60 -26.45 -7.74
CA LEU A 51 11.83 -25.04 -8.11
C LEU A 51 10.83 -24.58 -9.19
N ARG A 52 10.54 -25.43 -10.19
CA ARG A 52 9.51 -25.15 -11.20
C ARG A 52 8.12 -25.03 -10.56
N GLU A 53 7.81 -25.88 -9.59
CA GLU A 53 6.55 -25.84 -8.85
C GLU A 53 6.45 -24.54 -8.03
N GLU A 54 7.51 -24.10 -7.35
CA GLU A 54 7.56 -22.82 -6.64
C GLU A 54 7.36 -21.61 -7.58
N ILE A 55 7.98 -21.62 -8.76
CA ILE A 55 7.81 -20.56 -9.77
C ILE A 55 6.37 -20.54 -10.31
N LEU A 56 5.78 -21.71 -10.57
CA LEU A 56 4.38 -21.82 -11.00
C LEU A 56 3.43 -21.31 -9.92
N LEU A 57 3.64 -21.68 -8.66
CA LEU A 57 2.88 -21.19 -7.52
C LEU A 57 3.01 -19.67 -7.36
N ALA A 58 4.22 -19.12 -7.53
CA ALA A 58 4.44 -17.67 -7.48
C ALA A 58 3.68 -16.94 -8.60
N ARG A 59 3.66 -17.49 -9.82
CA ARG A 59 2.89 -16.96 -10.95
C ARG A 59 1.38 -17.04 -10.71
N GLU A 60 0.87 -18.14 -10.21
CA GLU A 60 -0.55 -18.29 -9.87
C GLU A 60 -0.95 -17.33 -8.75
N ARG A 61 -0.11 -17.15 -7.72
CA ARG A 61 -0.36 -16.19 -6.65
C ARG A 61 -0.43 -14.75 -7.19
N LEU A 62 0.43 -14.40 -8.14
CA LEU A 62 0.39 -13.10 -8.82
C LEU A 62 -0.89 -12.95 -9.63
N ALA A 63 -1.26 -13.97 -10.41
CA ALA A 63 -2.50 -13.96 -11.20
C ALA A 63 -3.74 -13.77 -10.29
N LEU A 64 -3.83 -14.53 -9.20
CA LEU A 64 -4.89 -14.40 -8.20
C LEU A 64 -4.92 -13.01 -7.57
N TRP A 65 -3.77 -12.42 -7.25
CA TRP A 65 -3.69 -11.07 -6.72
C TRP A 65 -4.16 -10.02 -7.73
N HIS A 66 -3.84 -10.18 -9.01
CA HIS A 66 -4.34 -9.32 -10.08
C HIS A 66 -5.86 -9.42 -10.25
N THR A 67 -6.40 -10.65 -10.23
CA THR A 67 -7.85 -10.89 -10.31
C THR A 67 -8.58 -10.27 -9.12
N TYR A 68 -8.11 -10.57 -7.90
CA TYR A 68 -8.65 -9.99 -6.67
C TYR A 68 -8.63 -8.46 -6.69
N ARG A 69 -7.54 -7.84 -7.17
CA ARG A 69 -7.43 -6.38 -7.25
C ARG A 69 -8.33 -5.73 -8.31
N ARG A 70 -8.77 -6.46 -9.33
CA ARG A 70 -9.76 -6.00 -10.31
C ARG A 70 -11.19 -6.12 -9.77
N GLU A 71 -11.46 -7.22 -9.07
CA GLU A 71 -12.78 -7.51 -8.51
C GLU A 71 -13.08 -6.68 -7.27
N VAL A 72 -12.07 -6.45 -6.42
CA VAL A 72 -12.19 -5.68 -5.18
C VAL A 72 -11.76 -4.24 -5.40
N SER A 73 -12.72 -3.43 -5.83
CA SER A 73 -12.60 -1.96 -5.84
C SER A 73 -12.79 -1.41 -4.43
N ILE A 74 -11.84 -0.60 -3.95
CA ILE A 74 -12.04 0.19 -2.72
C ILE A 74 -13.22 1.14 -2.95
N PRO A 75 -14.28 1.09 -2.12
CA PRO A 75 -15.40 2.01 -2.24
C PRO A 75 -14.91 3.46 -2.13
N SER A 76 -15.32 4.31 -3.07
CA SER A 76 -15.00 5.73 -3.08
C SER A 76 -16.24 6.55 -2.81
N MET A 77 -16.14 7.55 -1.94
CA MET A 77 -17.22 8.50 -1.67
C MET A 77 -17.67 9.23 -2.95
N LYS A 78 -16.74 9.50 -3.88
CA LYS A 78 -17.04 10.19 -5.15
C LYS A 78 -18.06 9.46 -6.03
N SER A 79 -18.14 8.14 -5.97
CA SER A 79 -19.15 7.40 -6.74
C SER A 79 -20.55 7.47 -6.10
N ARG A 80 -20.62 7.73 -4.79
CA ARG A 80 -21.88 7.80 -4.03
C ARG A 80 -22.40 9.23 -3.85
N LEU A 81 -21.50 10.20 -3.77
CA LEU A 81 -21.78 11.63 -3.63
C LEU A 81 -20.99 12.41 -4.69
N PRO A 82 -21.44 12.42 -5.96
CA PRO A 82 -20.63 12.90 -7.08
C PRO A 82 -20.44 14.43 -7.15
N ASN A 83 -21.30 15.23 -6.51
CA ASN A 83 -21.20 16.70 -6.48
C ASN A 83 -21.91 17.25 -5.23
N PRO A 84 -21.26 17.25 -4.05
CA PRO A 84 -21.81 17.89 -2.87
C PRO A 84 -21.90 19.42 -3.08
N ALA A 85 -23.04 20.02 -2.74
CA ALA A 85 -23.27 21.46 -2.87
C ALA A 85 -22.61 22.25 -1.72
N SER A 86 -22.37 21.59 -0.58
CA SER A 86 -21.75 22.21 0.60
C SER A 86 -20.82 21.25 1.34
N VAL A 87 -19.90 21.81 2.13
CA VAL A 87 -19.03 21.03 3.04
C VAL A 87 -19.88 20.26 4.05
N TRP A 88 -21.03 20.81 4.45
CA TRP A 88 -21.95 20.18 5.37
C TRP A 88 -22.50 18.85 4.84
N GLU A 89 -22.89 18.79 3.57
CA GLU A 89 -23.39 17.54 2.96
C GLU A 89 -22.34 16.42 2.99
N ILE A 90 -21.06 16.75 2.87
CA ILE A 90 -19.97 15.78 2.97
C ILE A 90 -19.86 15.24 4.39
N ALA A 91 -19.92 16.13 5.39
CA ALA A 91 -19.89 15.75 6.80
C ALA A 91 -21.10 14.89 7.17
N GLU A 92 -22.31 15.30 6.76
CA GLU A 92 -23.55 14.56 6.99
C GLU A 92 -23.52 13.19 6.32
N PHE A 93 -23.03 13.10 5.08
CA PHE A 93 -22.86 11.81 4.39
C PHE A 93 -21.91 10.87 5.15
N GLY A 94 -20.79 11.40 5.67
CA GLY A 94 -19.84 10.63 6.48
C GLY A 94 -20.41 10.16 7.81
N LEU A 95 -21.25 10.97 8.46
CA LEU A 95 -21.96 10.60 9.69
C LEU A 95 -23.01 9.53 9.45
N GLN A 96 -23.75 9.62 8.33
CA GLN A 96 -24.76 8.62 7.95
C GLN A 96 -24.13 7.31 7.46
N ASN A 97 -22.88 7.35 6.98
CA ASN A 97 -22.18 6.20 6.43
C ASN A 97 -20.78 6.08 7.04
N GLU A 98 -20.67 5.40 8.19
CA GLU A 98 -19.41 5.22 8.92
C GLU A 98 -18.26 4.68 8.06
N ALA A 99 -18.56 3.80 7.09
CA ALA A 99 -17.57 3.25 6.16
C ALA A 99 -16.85 4.33 5.33
N PHE A 100 -17.46 5.49 5.14
CA PHE A 100 -16.89 6.64 4.42
C PHE A 100 -16.48 7.79 5.34
N ALA A 101 -16.64 7.68 6.66
CA ALA A 101 -16.38 8.77 7.61
C ALA A 101 -14.94 9.32 7.49
N THR A 102 -13.95 8.44 7.34
CA THR A 102 -12.56 8.86 7.14
C THR A 102 -12.33 9.56 5.80
N GLN A 103 -13.00 9.12 4.72
CA GLN A 103 -12.92 9.81 3.42
C GLN A 103 -13.59 11.19 3.48
N ALA A 104 -14.76 11.27 4.11
CA ALA A 104 -15.49 12.51 4.33
C ALA A 104 -14.65 13.51 5.14
N LEU A 105 -14.03 13.06 6.23
CA LEU A 105 -13.17 13.89 7.08
C LEU A 105 -12.01 14.51 6.26
N TYR A 106 -11.34 13.73 5.42
CA TYR A 106 -10.25 14.22 4.59
C TYR A 106 -10.72 15.25 3.54
N GLU A 107 -11.87 15.02 2.91
CA GLU A 107 -12.43 15.94 1.91
C GLU A 107 -12.90 17.26 2.54
N VAL A 108 -13.58 17.19 3.69
CA VAL A 108 -13.97 18.37 4.48
C VAL A 108 -12.73 19.18 4.85
N TRP A 109 -11.70 18.52 5.36
CA TRP A 109 -10.47 19.16 5.78
C TRP A 109 -9.76 19.85 4.62
N GLU A 110 -9.67 19.20 3.46
CA GLU A 110 -9.03 19.74 2.27
C GLU A 110 -9.78 20.97 1.72
N GLN A 111 -11.10 20.97 1.77
CA GLN A 111 -11.92 22.12 1.37
C GLN A 111 -11.77 23.30 2.33
N LEU A 112 -11.76 23.04 3.65
CA LEU A 112 -11.51 24.07 4.66
C LEU A 112 -10.10 24.66 4.58
N LYS A 113 -9.11 23.87 4.18
CA LYS A 113 -7.72 24.30 3.98
C LYS A 113 -7.56 25.18 2.73
N LYS A 114 -8.31 24.90 1.66
CA LYS A 114 -8.19 25.58 0.36
C LYS A 114 -9.07 26.82 0.20
N GLN A 115 -10.13 26.95 0.99
CA GLN A 115 -11.00 28.11 0.90
C GLN A 115 -10.25 29.38 1.35
N THR A 116 -10.56 30.51 0.74
CA THR A 116 -9.93 31.81 1.01
C THR A 116 -10.95 32.88 1.43
N GLN A 117 -12.19 32.48 1.69
CA GLN A 117 -13.30 33.39 1.99
C GLN A 117 -13.40 33.68 3.48
N LEU A 118 -13.04 32.72 4.32
CA LEU A 118 -13.18 32.76 5.77
C LEU A 118 -11.83 32.43 6.43
N ASN A 119 -11.59 33.00 7.61
CA ASN A 119 -10.48 32.57 8.44
C ASN A 119 -10.88 31.28 9.16
N VAL A 120 -10.04 30.25 9.07
CA VAL A 120 -10.24 28.96 9.74
C VAL A 120 -9.26 28.84 10.90
N LEU A 121 -9.79 28.62 12.09
CA LEU A 121 -9.02 28.28 13.29
C LEU A 121 -9.28 26.83 13.65
N ILE A 122 -8.20 26.06 13.80
CA ILE A 122 -8.26 24.67 14.25
C ILE A 122 -7.65 24.62 15.64
N ALA A 123 -8.47 24.31 16.64
CA ALA A 123 -8.03 24.09 18.00
C ALA A 123 -8.05 22.58 18.28
N VAL A 124 -6.92 22.05 18.72
CA VAL A 124 -6.78 20.64 19.09
C VAL A 124 -6.25 20.62 20.52
N ASP A 125 -7.00 19.97 21.40
CA ASP A 125 -6.53 19.66 22.74
C ASP A 125 -5.66 18.40 22.70
N GLU A 126 -4.75 18.26 23.66
CA GLU A 126 -3.86 17.10 23.80
C GLU A 126 -3.10 16.74 22.51
N TRP A 127 -2.60 17.77 21.80
CA TRP A 127 -1.83 17.61 20.55
C TRP A 127 -0.68 16.60 20.66
N ASN A 128 -0.11 16.47 21.86
CA ASN A 128 0.90 15.48 22.20
C ASN A 128 0.45 14.04 21.92
N GLU A 129 -0.85 13.70 21.98
CA GLU A 129 -1.35 12.36 21.66
C GLU A 129 -1.23 11.97 20.18
N CYS A 130 -1.07 12.96 19.29
CA CYS A 130 -0.91 12.70 17.85
C CYS A 130 0.50 12.20 17.45
N PHE A 131 1.47 12.22 18.38
CA PHE A 131 2.88 11.84 18.14
C PHE A 131 3.36 10.51 18.75
N PRO A 132 2.88 10.02 19.91
CA PRO A 132 3.32 8.76 20.48
C PRO A 132 2.86 7.56 19.64
N VAL A 133 3.23 6.38 20.12
CA VAL A 133 2.71 5.13 19.58
C VAL A 133 1.28 4.95 20.07
N SER A 134 0.39 4.54 19.18
CA SER A 134 -1.01 4.30 19.55
C SER A 134 -1.19 3.00 20.33
N GLU A 135 -2.32 2.87 21.00
CA GLU A 135 -2.69 1.65 21.73
C GLU A 135 -2.89 0.44 20.79
N TYR A 136 -3.16 0.69 19.50
CA TYR A 136 -3.38 -0.36 18.52
C TYR A 136 -2.10 -1.15 18.23
N VAL A 137 -2.22 -2.47 18.16
CA VAL A 137 -1.10 -3.39 17.92
C VAL A 137 -1.15 -4.00 16.53
N SER A 138 0.03 -4.30 15.99
CA SER A 138 0.19 -5.04 14.74
C SER A 138 1.52 -5.79 14.74
N MET A 139 1.48 -7.07 14.30
CA MET A 139 2.67 -7.89 14.07
C MET A 139 3.68 -7.22 13.13
N ARG A 140 3.23 -6.32 12.25
CA ARG A 140 4.13 -5.57 11.35
C ARG A 140 5.13 -4.67 12.08
N TYR A 141 4.82 -4.25 13.30
CA TYR A 141 5.68 -3.40 14.11
C TYR A 141 6.41 -4.18 15.21
N GLU A 142 6.24 -5.50 15.26
CA GLU A 142 6.94 -6.38 16.19
C GLU A 142 8.45 -6.37 15.87
N GLY A 143 9.30 -6.26 16.89
CA GLY A 143 10.76 -6.12 16.72
C GLY A 143 11.23 -4.76 16.19
N THR A 144 10.33 -3.78 15.99
CA THR A 144 10.71 -2.40 15.66
C THR A 144 10.83 -1.54 16.92
N ARG A 145 11.27 -0.28 16.76
CA ARG A 145 11.30 0.73 17.86
C ARG A 145 9.94 0.97 18.54
N PHE A 146 8.85 0.53 17.90
CA PHE A 146 7.49 0.69 18.38
C PHE A 146 6.95 -0.56 19.11
N ASN A 147 7.77 -1.61 19.20
CA ASN A 147 7.50 -2.82 20.00
C ASN A 147 6.10 -3.44 19.76
N GLY A 148 5.70 -3.58 18.50
CA GLY A 148 4.39 -4.15 18.14
C GLY A 148 3.23 -3.15 18.09
N HIS A 149 3.42 -1.91 18.52
CA HIS A 149 2.37 -0.88 18.47
C HIS A 149 2.41 -0.06 17.17
N ILE A 150 1.24 0.40 16.72
CA ILE A 150 1.09 1.19 15.50
C ILE A 150 1.41 2.65 15.83
N PRO A 151 2.34 3.31 15.13
CA PRO A 151 2.62 4.72 15.34
C PRO A 151 1.41 5.61 15.01
N ALA A 152 1.15 6.67 15.79
CA ALA A 152 -0.01 7.53 15.60
C ALA A 152 -0.07 8.18 14.19
N PHE A 153 1.08 8.54 13.60
CA PHE A 153 1.14 9.10 12.24
C PHE A 153 0.72 8.12 11.11
N HIS A 154 0.54 6.83 11.42
CA HIS A 154 -0.05 5.86 10.49
C HIS A 154 -1.58 5.75 10.64
N LEU A 155 -2.15 6.25 11.74
CA LEU A 155 -3.60 6.36 11.91
C LEU A 155 -4.16 7.50 11.05
N SER A 156 -5.40 7.36 10.59
CA SER A 156 -6.02 8.29 9.64
C SER A 156 -6.12 9.72 10.18
N THR A 157 -6.62 9.91 11.39
CA THR A 157 -6.89 11.25 11.96
C THR A 157 -5.62 11.97 12.42
N PRO A 158 -4.71 11.36 13.22
CA PRO A 158 -3.46 12.02 13.59
C PRO A 158 -2.57 12.35 12.38
N ARG A 159 -2.64 11.54 11.32
CA ARG A 159 -1.95 11.83 10.06
C ARG A 159 -2.49 13.07 9.35
N LEU A 160 -3.80 13.29 9.39
CA LEU A 160 -4.43 14.48 8.80
C LEU A 160 -3.98 15.75 9.54
N LEU A 161 -4.00 15.67 10.86
CA LEU A 161 -3.63 16.72 11.78
C LEU A 161 -2.14 17.11 11.67
N SER A 162 -1.24 16.14 11.73
CA SER A 162 0.22 16.39 11.68
C SER A 162 0.72 17.09 10.42
N ARG A 163 -0.05 17.08 9.32
CA ARG A 163 0.31 17.69 8.03
C ARG A 163 -0.22 19.12 7.85
N PHE A 164 -0.84 19.70 8.87
CA PHE A 164 -1.48 21.01 8.76
C PHE A 164 -0.47 22.15 8.59
N ASP A 165 0.66 22.09 9.29
CA ASP A 165 1.60 23.22 9.46
C ASP A 165 2.69 23.32 8.38
N ASP A 166 2.59 22.51 7.31
CA ASP A 166 3.57 22.53 6.24
C ASP A 166 3.32 23.73 5.31
N ALA A 167 3.88 24.88 5.67
CA ALA A 167 3.80 26.12 4.89
C ALA A 167 4.27 25.96 3.43
N GLN A 168 5.07 24.92 3.13
CA GLN A 168 5.57 24.63 1.78
C GLN A 168 4.56 23.85 0.91
N GLN A 169 3.48 23.29 1.46
CA GLN A 169 2.47 22.55 0.67
C GLN A 169 1.68 23.43 -0.31
N PHE A 170 1.73 24.75 -0.17
CA PHE A 170 1.00 25.70 -1.02
C PHE A 170 1.83 26.29 -2.15
N GLN A 171 3.14 25.97 -2.24
CA GLN A 171 3.93 26.31 -3.41
C GLN A 171 3.69 25.26 -4.50
N ARG A 172 2.93 25.64 -5.53
CA ARG A 172 2.79 24.88 -6.77
C ARG A 172 3.95 25.15 -7.72
#